data_AF-A0A3R7SII3-F1
#
_entry.id   AF-A0A3R7SII3-F1
#
_cell.length_a   1.000
_cell.length_b   1.000
_cell.length_c   1.000
_cell.angle_alpha   90.00
_cell.angle_beta   90.00
_cell.angle_gamma   90.00
#
_symmetry.space_group_name_H-M   'P 1'
#
loop_
_entity.id
_entity.type
_entity.pdbx_description
1 polymer ?
#
loop_
_entity_poly.entity_id
_entity_poly.type
_entity_poly.pdbx_seq_one_letter_code
_entity_poly.pdbx_strand_id
1 'polypeptide(L)'
;MRKALVVGINDYPTAPLRGCINDASAFGNTLEVNGDGSPNFDVRLITDVESKSELKGQIRELFAGDSETALFYFSGHGFFDDLGGGFIVTPDYQPNNEGVSMDEILNIANESKAKNRVIILDCCHSGSFGSPQISGGKNAQIGEGVSILTASKSEEASLEINGHGVFTNLLLDALQGGASDLRGHITPGSIYSYIDQALGPWDQRPVFKTNITRFTSLRTVNPQVPSDILRKLTKYFETAESKFELDPSFEFTNDPEIEHKYVEPYASDEKVTIFKELQKLASVGLIVPVDEQHMYFAAMNSKSCRLTALGFHYWRLVKDKRI
;
A
#
# COMPACT_ATOMS: atom_id res chain seq x y z
N MET A 1 -5.28 9.62 -16.12
CA MET A 1 -3.82 9.84 -16.02
C MET A 1 -3.44 9.92 -14.56
N ARG A 2 -2.32 9.31 -14.17
CA ARG A 2 -1.78 9.31 -12.80
C ARG A 2 -0.42 9.98 -12.83
N LYS A 3 -0.21 11.00 -12.01
CA LYS A 3 1.05 11.75 -11.98
C LYS A 3 1.57 11.90 -10.56
N ALA A 4 2.88 11.89 -10.41
CA ALA A 4 3.53 12.06 -9.11
C ALA A 4 4.65 13.09 -9.19
N LEU A 5 4.78 13.92 -8.16
CA LEU A 5 5.96 14.72 -7.88
C LEU A 5 6.66 14.10 -6.68
N VAL A 6 7.90 13.70 -6.87
CA VAL A 6 8.70 13.00 -5.88
C VAL A 6 9.93 13.84 -5.61
N VAL A 7 10.09 14.33 -4.38
CA VAL A 7 11.13 15.30 -4.02
C VAL A 7 11.99 14.75 -2.90
N GLY A 8 13.30 14.81 -3.09
CA GLY A 8 14.30 14.50 -2.06
C GLY A 8 15.30 15.63 -1.92
N ILE A 9 15.53 16.13 -0.71
CA ILE A 9 16.52 17.20 -0.45
C ILE A 9 17.55 16.69 0.54
N ASN A 10 18.81 16.70 0.12
CA ASN A 10 19.97 16.43 0.95
C ASN A 10 20.79 17.71 1.20
N ASP A 11 20.92 18.58 0.20
CA ASP A 11 21.84 19.72 0.25
C ASP A 11 21.25 20.92 1.00
N TYR A 12 21.34 20.87 2.32
CA TYR A 12 21.00 21.98 3.21
C TYR A 12 22.27 22.70 3.70
N PRO A 13 22.35 24.04 3.63
CA PRO A 13 23.57 24.79 3.95
C PRO A 13 24.20 24.50 5.32
N THR A 14 23.40 24.26 6.37
CA THR A 14 23.91 24.04 7.73
C THR A 14 23.51 22.70 8.35
N ALA A 15 22.73 21.87 7.66
CA ALA A 15 22.21 20.61 8.20
C ALA A 15 21.99 19.57 7.09
N PRO A 16 23.03 19.19 6.33
CA PRO A 16 22.87 18.30 5.17
C PRO A 16 22.37 16.91 5.57
N LEU A 17 21.53 16.32 4.72
CA LEU A 17 21.05 14.95 4.82
C LEU A 17 21.75 14.06 3.78
N ARG A 18 21.59 12.74 3.87
CA ARG A 18 22.24 11.79 2.96
C ARG A 18 21.27 10.79 2.33
N GLY A 19 20.22 10.37 3.05
CA GLY A 19 19.25 9.40 2.55
C GLY A 19 18.11 9.94 1.67
N CYS A 20 17.78 11.23 1.72
CA CYS A 20 16.51 11.73 1.16
C CYS A 20 16.41 11.63 -0.37
N ILE A 21 17.53 11.82 -1.08
CA ILE A 21 17.56 11.59 -2.54
C ILE A 21 17.40 10.12 -2.89
N ASN A 22 18.02 9.22 -2.12
CA ASN A 22 17.89 7.78 -2.34
C ASN A 22 16.45 7.34 -2.07
N ASP A 23 15.84 7.85 -1.00
CA ASP A 23 14.44 7.63 -0.65
C ASP A 23 13.51 8.06 -1.80
N ALA A 24 13.67 9.30 -2.28
CA ALA A 24 12.90 9.83 -3.39
C ALA A 24 13.10 9.02 -4.68
N SER A 25 14.34 8.68 -5.02
CA SER A 25 14.63 7.89 -6.23
C SER A 25 14.02 6.48 -6.15
N ALA A 26 14.20 5.77 -5.04
CA ALA A 26 13.67 4.43 -4.86
C ALA A 26 12.14 4.41 -4.86
N PHE A 27 11.51 5.38 -4.20
CA PHE A 27 10.06 5.54 -4.21
C PHE A 27 9.53 5.84 -5.62
N GLY A 28 10.15 6.80 -6.32
CA GLY A 28 9.81 7.15 -7.70
C GLY A 28 9.87 5.95 -8.64
N ASN A 29 11.01 5.26 -8.67
CA ASN A 29 11.23 4.08 -9.53
C ASN A 29 10.20 2.97 -9.24
N THR A 30 9.88 2.73 -7.97
CA THR A 30 8.90 1.71 -7.57
C THR A 30 7.48 2.10 -7.99
N LEU A 31 7.15 3.39 -7.95
CA LEU A 31 5.83 3.91 -8.27
C LEU A 31 5.58 3.99 -9.78
N GLU A 32 6.60 4.18 -10.61
CA GLU A 32 6.50 4.26 -12.08
C GLU A 32 5.90 3.02 -12.72
N VAL A 33 6.16 1.83 -12.16
CA VAL A 33 5.76 0.54 -12.75
C VAL A 33 5.00 -0.34 -11.76
N ASN A 34 3.97 -1.02 -12.26
CA ASN A 34 3.27 -2.07 -11.53
C ASN A 34 4.15 -3.32 -11.41
N GLY A 35 3.76 -4.26 -10.55
CA GLY A 35 4.49 -5.52 -10.33
C GLY A 35 4.50 -6.46 -11.54
N ASP A 36 3.65 -6.23 -12.54
CA ASP A 36 3.66 -6.93 -13.83
C ASP A 36 4.51 -6.23 -14.90
N GLY A 37 5.15 -5.10 -14.54
CA GLY A 37 5.96 -4.28 -15.44
C GLY A 37 5.18 -3.27 -16.29
N SER A 38 3.84 -3.20 -16.15
CA SER A 38 3.05 -2.19 -16.85
C SER A 38 3.27 -0.78 -16.25
N PRO A 39 3.16 0.29 -17.05
CA PRO A 39 3.24 1.66 -16.55
C PRO A 39 2.17 1.97 -15.50
N ASN A 40 2.52 2.73 -14.47
CA ASN A 40 1.64 3.06 -13.35
C ASN A 40 1.46 4.58 -13.14
N PHE A 41 2.53 5.30 -12.79
CA PHE A 41 2.54 6.76 -12.67
C PHE A 41 3.52 7.39 -13.65
N ASP A 42 3.16 8.57 -14.16
CA ASP A 42 4.13 9.50 -14.74
C ASP A 42 4.81 10.26 -13.59
N VAL A 43 6.07 9.93 -13.31
CA VAL A 43 6.80 10.41 -12.13
C VAL A 43 7.76 11.53 -12.53
N ARG A 44 7.64 12.67 -11.85
CA ARG A 44 8.64 13.74 -11.88
C ARG A 44 9.47 13.67 -10.60
N LEU A 45 10.72 13.22 -10.73
CA LEU A 45 11.70 13.23 -9.64
C LEU A 45 12.45 14.57 -9.62
N ILE A 46 12.49 15.23 -8.47
CA ILE A 46 13.29 16.44 -8.23
C ILE A 46 14.19 16.20 -7.03
N THR A 47 15.49 16.48 -7.19
CA THR A 47 16.49 16.34 -6.16
C THR A 47 17.14 17.68 -5.88
N ASP A 48 17.40 18.00 -4.60
CA ASP A 48 18.09 19.22 -4.17
C ASP A 48 17.55 20.50 -4.84
N VAL A 49 16.23 20.68 -4.78
CA VAL A 49 15.58 21.92 -5.22
C VAL A 49 16.18 23.12 -4.47
N GLU A 50 16.55 24.18 -5.20
CA GLU A 50 17.35 25.27 -4.63
C GLU A 50 16.53 26.21 -3.74
N SER A 51 15.22 26.36 -4.02
CA SER A 51 14.41 27.37 -3.38
C SER A 51 12.98 26.95 -3.04
N LYS A 52 12.41 27.60 -2.02
CA LYS A 52 10.98 27.56 -1.67
C LYS A 52 10.08 27.88 -2.85
N SER A 53 10.45 28.88 -3.64
CA SER A 53 9.66 29.35 -4.78
C SER A 53 9.55 28.27 -5.87
N GLU A 54 10.66 27.62 -6.18
CA GLU A 54 10.70 26.54 -7.16
C GLU A 54 9.88 25.34 -6.69
N LEU A 55 10.12 24.86 -5.47
CA LEU A 55 9.38 23.73 -4.90
C LEU A 55 7.86 23.97 -4.91
N LYS A 56 7.45 25.16 -4.47
CA LYS A 56 6.05 25.57 -4.47
C LYS A 56 5.46 25.62 -5.89
N GLY A 57 6.23 26.09 -6.88
CA GLY A 57 5.83 26.06 -8.29
C GLY A 57 5.55 24.64 -8.77
N GLN A 58 6.44 23.70 -8.45
CA GLN A 58 6.31 22.29 -8.81
C GLN A 58 5.09 21.63 -8.13
N ILE A 59 4.85 21.92 -6.85
CA ILE A 59 3.67 21.42 -6.11
C ILE A 59 2.38 21.95 -6.75
N ARG A 60 2.33 23.23 -7.14
CA ARG A 60 1.17 23.79 -7.85
C ARG A 60 0.95 23.12 -9.19
N GLU A 61 2.01 22.85 -9.95
CA GLU A 61 1.91 22.15 -11.23
C GLU A 61 1.43 20.70 -11.06
N LEU A 62 1.91 19.99 -10.04
CA LEU A 62 1.45 18.64 -9.70
C LEU A 62 -0.07 18.64 -9.50
N PHE A 63 -0.60 19.57 -8.70
CA PHE A 63 -2.03 19.59 -8.38
C PHE A 63 -2.89 20.36 -9.39
N ALA A 64 -2.30 20.94 -10.43
CA ALA A 64 -3.02 21.59 -11.52
C ALA A 64 -3.69 20.58 -12.47
N GLY A 65 -4.75 21.03 -13.17
CA GLY A 65 -5.45 20.23 -14.18
C GLY A 65 -6.33 19.11 -13.62
N ASP A 66 -6.87 18.30 -14.52
CA ASP A 66 -7.66 17.10 -14.18
C ASP A 66 -6.78 15.86 -14.27
N SER A 67 -6.86 14.99 -13.27
CA SER A 67 -6.17 13.71 -13.25
C SER A 67 -6.91 12.71 -12.34
N GLU A 68 -6.63 11.42 -12.54
CA GLU A 68 -7.21 10.38 -11.71
C GLU A 68 -6.56 10.39 -10.32
N THR A 69 -5.23 10.42 -10.27
CA THR A 69 -4.46 10.56 -9.03
C THR A 69 -3.31 11.54 -9.24
N ALA A 70 -3.15 12.48 -8.32
CA ALA A 70 -1.97 13.32 -8.15
C ALA A 70 -1.30 12.96 -6.81
N LEU A 71 -0.03 12.52 -6.85
CA LEU A 71 0.71 12.11 -5.67
C LEU A 71 1.90 13.03 -5.42
N PHE A 72 1.99 13.61 -4.22
CA PHE A 72 3.17 14.33 -3.75
C PHE A 72 3.92 13.47 -2.74
N TYR A 73 5.19 13.22 -2.99
CA TYR A 73 6.11 12.59 -2.04
C TYR A 73 7.25 13.55 -1.72
N PHE A 74 7.57 13.71 -0.44
CA PHE A 74 8.68 14.53 0.02
C PHE A 74 9.52 13.78 1.06
N SER A 75 10.84 13.76 0.87
CA SER A 75 11.82 13.37 1.89
C SER A 75 12.83 14.50 2.12
N GLY A 76 13.03 14.89 3.37
CA GLY A 76 13.88 16.02 3.73
C GLY A 76 13.67 16.51 5.16
N HIS A 77 14.05 17.76 5.44
CA HIS A 77 13.80 18.38 6.74
C HIS A 77 12.35 18.85 6.89
N GLY A 78 11.81 18.67 8.09
CA GLY A 78 10.53 19.22 8.51
C GLY A 78 10.74 20.08 9.76
N PHE A 79 9.95 21.15 9.88
CA PHE A 79 10.04 22.09 10.99
C PHE A 79 8.63 22.42 11.51
N PHE A 80 8.52 22.59 12.83
CA PHE A 80 7.30 23.09 13.47
C PHE A 80 7.63 24.36 14.23
N ASP A 81 6.89 25.42 13.94
CA ASP A 81 7.01 26.66 14.70
C ASP A 81 6.31 26.56 16.07
N ASP A 82 6.55 27.55 16.92
CA ASP A 82 5.95 27.65 18.26
C ASP A 82 4.41 27.78 18.24
N LEU A 83 3.83 28.10 17.08
CA LEU A 83 2.39 28.23 16.86
C LEU A 83 1.76 26.92 16.36
N GLY A 84 2.57 25.87 16.19
CA GLY A 84 2.14 24.56 15.68
C GLY A 84 2.06 24.47 14.15
N GLY A 85 2.54 25.49 13.43
CA GLY A 85 2.64 25.50 11.97
C GLY A 85 3.74 24.57 11.47
N GLY A 86 3.38 23.59 10.64
CA GLY A 86 4.32 22.66 10.03
C GLY A 86 4.84 23.13 8.67
N PHE A 87 6.14 22.93 8.42
CA PHE A 87 6.82 23.31 7.18
C PHE A 87 7.68 22.16 6.65
N ILE A 88 7.72 21.97 5.33
CA ILE A 88 8.83 21.28 4.68
C ILE A 88 9.92 22.31 4.38
N VAL A 89 11.13 22.04 4.86
CA VAL A 89 12.25 23.00 4.83
C VAL A 89 12.95 22.95 3.48
N THR A 90 13.27 24.12 2.92
CA THR A 90 14.03 24.27 1.67
C THR A 90 15.43 24.84 1.92
N PRO A 91 16.41 24.65 1.01
CA PRO A 91 17.79 25.09 1.22
C PRO A 91 17.95 26.61 1.41
N ASP A 92 17.03 27.41 0.83
CA ASP A 92 16.99 28.87 0.95
C ASP A 92 16.33 29.37 2.25
N TYR A 93 16.16 28.50 3.26
CA TYR A 93 15.49 28.87 4.50
C TYR A 93 16.15 30.07 5.19
N GLN A 94 15.32 30.90 5.81
CA GLN A 94 15.71 32.03 6.64
C GLN A 94 14.91 31.98 7.95
N PRO A 95 15.35 32.67 9.02
CA PRO A 95 14.55 32.78 10.23
C PRO A 95 13.13 33.33 9.93
N ASN A 96 12.09 32.61 10.34
CA ASN A 96 10.67 32.87 10.03
C ASN A 96 10.27 32.69 8.55
N ASN A 97 11.09 31.99 7.77
CA ASN A 97 10.80 31.59 6.40
C ASN A 97 11.52 30.26 6.10
N GLU A 98 11.04 29.19 6.74
CA GLU A 98 11.69 27.90 6.80
C GLU A 98 11.52 27.09 5.51
N GLY A 99 10.41 27.30 4.81
CA GLY A 99 10.12 26.62 3.55
C GLY A 99 8.64 26.66 3.19
N VAL A 100 8.11 25.60 2.59
CA VAL A 100 6.70 25.53 2.18
C VAL A 100 5.85 25.02 3.35
N SER A 101 4.84 25.79 3.73
CA SER A 101 3.91 25.37 4.79
C SER A 101 3.13 24.13 4.36
N MET A 102 3.02 23.15 5.24
CA MET A 102 2.25 21.95 4.96
C MET A 102 0.76 22.29 4.76
N ASP A 103 0.22 23.27 5.49
CA ASP A 103 -1.14 23.77 5.28
C ASP A 103 -1.33 24.39 3.89
N GLU A 104 -0.31 25.08 3.37
CA GLU A 104 -0.35 25.57 2.00
C GLU A 104 -0.38 24.42 0.99
N ILE A 105 0.38 23.35 1.22
CA ILE A 105 0.34 22.14 0.37
C ILE A 105 -1.05 21.50 0.41
N LEU A 106 -1.65 21.39 1.60
CA LEU A 106 -3.01 20.86 1.77
C LEU A 106 -4.04 21.72 1.03
N ASN A 107 -3.94 23.05 1.13
CA ASN A 107 -4.84 23.97 0.44
C ASN A 107 -4.72 23.83 -1.09
N ILE A 108 -3.50 23.76 -1.61
CA ILE A 108 -3.26 23.51 -3.05
C ILE A 108 -3.87 22.16 -3.48
N ALA A 109 -3.69 21.10 -2.68
CA ALA A 109 -4.27 19.79 -2.95
C ALA A 109 -5.80 19.77 -2.85
N ASN A 110 -6.39 20.55 -1.94
CA ASN A 110 -7.84 20.70 -1.78
C ASN A 110 -8.47 21.42 -2.98
N GLU A 111 -7.78 22.41 -3.56
CA GLU A 111 -8.23 23.16 -4.74
C GLU A 111 -8.02 22.39 -6.06
N SER A 112 -7.27 21.28 -6.01
CA SER A 112 -7.01 20.43 -7.17
C SER A 112 -8.30 19.80 -7.72
N LYS A 113 -8.39 19.69 -9.04
CA LYS A 113 -9.45 18.93 -9.72
C LYS A 113 -9.15 17.43 -9.83
N ALA A 114 -7.99 16.98 -9.35
CA ALA A 114 -7.66 15.57 -9.34
C ALA A 114 -8.62 14.78 -8.45
N LYS A 115 -9.07 13.60 -8.91
CA LYS A 115 -10.03 12.78 -8.14
C LYS A 115 -9.44 12.32 -6.82
N ASN A 116 -8.20 11.84 -6.86
CA ASN A 116 -7.43 11.43 -5.70
C ASN A 116 -6.18 12.31 -5.56
N ARG A 117 -5.97 12.89 -4.38
CA ARG A 117 -4.75 13.63 -4.03
C ARG A 117 -4.09 12.92 -2.87
N VAL A 118 -2.87 12.45 -3.08
CA VAL A 118 -2.13 11.71 -2.06
C VAL A 118 -0.89 12.50 -1.69
N ILE A 119 -0.69 12.75 -0.41
CA ILE A 119 0.48 13.44 0.13
C ILE A 119 1.20 12.48 1.06
N ILE A 120 2.47 12.21 0.78
CA ILE A 120 3.34 11.38 1.60
C ILE A 120 4.53 12.22 2.04
N LEU A 121 4.72 12.39 3.35
CA LEU A 121 5.83 13.17 3.90
C LEU A 121 6.72 12.27 4.75
N ASP A 122 7.97 12.06 4.33
CA ASP A 122 9.05 11.47 5.12
C ASP A 122 10.01 12.56 5.60
N CYS A 123 9.55 13.37 6.55
CA CYS A 123 10.40 14.36 7.20
C CYS A 123 10.22 14.37 8.72
N CYS A 124 11.27 14.81 9.42
CA CYS A 124 11.24 14.96 10.87
C CYS A 124 10.06 15.85 11.28
N HIS A 125 9.33 15.43 12.32
CA HIS A 125 8.14 16.06 12.87
C HIS A 125 6.85 16.06 12.03
N SER A 126 6.82 15.50 10.81
CA SER A 126 5.62 15.57 9.93
C SER A 126 4.32 14.92 10.46
N GLY A 127 4.36 14.21 11.59
CA GLY A 127 3.20 13.61 12.26
C GLY A 127 2.08 14.59 12.65
N SER A 128 2.37 15.87 12.85
CA SER A 128 1.34 16.87 13.23
C SER A 128 0.56 17.44 12.04
N PHE A 129 0.92 17.09 10.79
CA PHE A 129 0.26 17.61 9.59
C PHE A 129 -1.24 17.24 9.52
N GLY A 130 -2.10 18.24 9.26
CA GLY A 130 -3.56 18.08 9.17
C GLY A 130 -4.27 17.98 10.53
N SER A 131 -3.64 18.42 11.63
CA SER A 131 -4.27 18.54 12.95
C SER A 131 -4.65 20.00 13.20
N PRO A 132 -5.91 20.34 13.54
CA PRO A 132 -6.24 21.70 13.95
C PRO A 132 -5.76 21.91 15.40
N GLN A 133 -4.48 22.19 15.60
CA GLN A 133 -3.98 22.61 16.92
C GLN A 133 -3.83 24.13 16.98
N ILE A 134 -4.90 24.75 17.49
CA ILE A 134 -4.91 25.99 18.28
C ILE A 134 -4.01 27.12 17.76
N SER A 135 -4.40 27.73 16.63
CA SER A 135 -4.23 29.18 16.38
C SER A 135 -5.05 29.62 15.17
N GLY A 136 -6.28 30.10 15.39
CA GLY A 136 -6.99 31.06 14.51
C GLY A 136 -7.33 30.69 13.06
N GLY A 137 -6.82 29.60 12.49
CA GLY A 137 -7.03 29.21 11.09
C GLY A 137 -8.26 28.34 10.89
N LYS A 138 -9.33 28.89 10.32
CA LYS A 138 -10.58 28.16 9.98
C LYS A 138 -10.47 27.19 8.79
N ASN A 139 -9.30 26.95 8.19
CA ASN A 139 -9.24 26.55 6.78
C ASN A 139 -8.53 25.22 6.41
N ALA A 140 -7.79 24.54 7.29
CA ALA A 140 -7.04 23.33 6.89
C ALA A 140 -7.83 22.02 7.16
N GLN A 141 -9.06 21.91 6.64
CA GLN A 141 -9.77 20.62 6.62
C GLN A 141 -9.33 19.78 5.43
N ILE A 142 -9.20 18.47 5.63
CA ILE A 142 -8.86 17.53 4.55
C ILE A 142 -10.07 17.43 3.61
N GLY A 143 -9.91 17.90 2.38
CA GLY A 143 -10.96 17.89 1.36
C GLY A 143 -11.27 16.48 0.85
N GLU A 144 -12.45 16.31 0.24
CA GLU A 144 -12.86 15.05 -0.37
C GLU A 144 -11.86 14.59 -1.43
N GLY A 145 -11.40 13.35 -1.38
CA GLY A 145 -10.40 12.78 -2.29
C GLY A 145 -8.95 12.95 -1.81
N VAL A 146 -8.70 13.58 -0.65
CA VAL A 146 -7.34 13.76 -0.11
C VAL A 146 -6.98 12.66 0.89
N SER A 147 -5.79 12.10 0.72
CA SER A 147 -5.15 11.19 1.68
C SER A 147 -3.76 11.70 2.02
N ILE A 148 -3.42 11.69 3.31
CA ILE A 148 -2.16 12.15 3.86
C ILE A 148 -1.56 11.00 4.67
N LEU A 149 -0.31 10.66 4.39
CA LEU A 149 0.49 9.72 5.16
C LEU A 149 1.79 10.40 5.55
N THR A 150 2.07 10.53 6.83
CA THR A 150 3.32 11.15 7.30
C THR A 150 4.12 10.24 8.20
N ALA A 151 5.44 10.32 8.07
CA ALA A 151 6.35 9.75 9.03
C ALA A 151 6.21 10.47 10.37
N SER A 152 6.46 9.77 11.46
CA SER A 152 6.40 10.31 12.81
C SER A 152 7.75 10.12 13.47
N LYS A 153 8.73 10.92 13.04
CA LYS A 153 10.02 10.99 13.73
C LYS A 153 10.04 12.27 14.57
N SER A 154 10.12 12.15 15.89
CA SER A 154 10.63 13.22 16.74
C SER A 154 12.15 13.05 16.93
N GLU A 155 12.93 14.06 16.53
CA GLU A 155 14.35 14.35 16.84
C GLU A 155 15.43 13.24 16.94
N GLU A 156 15.13 11.96 16.74
CA GLU A 156 16.17 10.93 16.80
C GLU A 156 16.94 10.89 15.48
N ALA A 157 18.27 10.95 15.61
CA ALA A 157 19.22 10.81 14.52
C ALA A 157 18.82 9.64 13.62
N SER A 158 18.66 9.95 12.34
CA SER A 158 18.19 9.11 11.27
C SER A 158 18.71 7.68 11.39
N LEU A 159 17.91 6.78 11.97
CA LEU A 159 18.13 5.36 11.77
C LEU A 159 17.90 5.11 10.27
N GLU A 160 19.01 4.92 9.56
CA GLU A 160 19.02 4.52 8.15
C GLU A 160 19.18 3.00 8.09
N ILE A 161 18.27 2.34 7.38
CA ILE A 161 18.36 0.91 7.08
C ILE A 161 18.56 0.80 5.58
N ASN A 162 19.68 0.22 5.15
CA ASN A 162 20.05 0.07 3.73
C ASN A 162 20.15 1.40 2.96
N GLY A 163 20.54 2.49 3.62
CA GLY A 163 20.65 3.82 2.98
C GLY A 163 19.31 4.54 2.80
N HIS A 164 18.24 4.03 3.42
CA HIS A 164 16.91 4.62 3.44
C HIS A 164 16.45 4.95 4.87
N GLY A 165 15.60 5.96 5.03
CA GLY A 165 14.90 6.17 6.30
C GLY A 165 13.99 4.96 6.64
N VAL A 166 13.85 4.62 7.93
CA VAL A 166 12.96 3.51 8.37
C VAL A 166 11.57 3.55 7.74
N PHE A 167 10.95 4.74 7.71
CA PHE A 167 9.62 4.92 7.11
C PHE A 167 9.63 4.61 5.61
N THR A 168 10.56 5.20 4.84
CA THR A 168 10.69 4.93 3.41
C THR A 168 10.95 3.45 3.13
N ASN A 169 11.80 2.79 3.91
CA ASN A 169 12.08 1.37 3.73
C ASN A 169 10.79 0.52 3.88
N LEU A 170 10.04 0.71 4.96
CA LEU A 170 8.76 0.02 5.16
C LEU A 170 7.71 0.39 4.10
N LEU A 171 7.72 1.64 3.61
CA LEU A 171 6.86 2.09 2.52
C LEU A 171 7.20 1.40 1.20
N LEU A 172 8.48 1.19 0.90
CA LEU A 172 8.94 0.47 -0.28
C LEU A 172 8.55 -1.01 -0.19
N ASP A 173 8.78 -1.67 0.95
CA ASP A 173 8.36 -3.06 1.18
C ASP A 173 6.84 -3.24 1.03
N ALA A 174 6.07 -2.29 1.57
CA ALA A 174 4.62 -2.23 1.38
C ALA A 174 4.24 -2.20 -0.10
N LEU A 175 4.86 -1.29 -0.87
CA LEU A 175 4.63 -1.11 -2.31
C LEU A 175 5.12 -2.28 -3.15
N GLN A 176 6.13 -3.03 -2.71
CA GLN A 176 6.65 -4.21 -3.40
C GLN A 176 5.76 -5.45 -3.25
N GLY A 177 4.74 -5.38 -2.40
CA GLY A 177 3.72 -6.43 -2.26
C GLY A 177 3.36 -6.76 -0.82
N GLY A 178 4.13 -6.28 0.16
CA GLY A 178 3.87 -6.53 1.58
C GLY A 178 2.50 -6.03 2.03
N ALA A 179 2.02 -4.95 1.41
CA ALA A 179 0.71 -4.35 1.69
C ALA A 179 -0.37 -4.68 0.63
N SER A 180 -0.17 -5.72 -0.18
CA SER A 180 -1.12 -6.10 -1.22
C SER A 180 -2.33 -6.88 -0.67
N ASP A 181 -3.51 -6.60 -1.23
CA ASP A 181 -4.65 -7.50 -1.10
C ASP A 181 -4.47 -8.76 -1.97
N LEU A 182 -5.38 -9.74 -1.87
CA LEU A 182 -5.25 -11.00 -2.64
C LEU A 182 -5.32 -10.80 -4.16
N ARG A 183 -5.84 -9.64 -4.59
CA ARG A 183 -5.95 -9.23 -5.99
C ARG A 183 -4.76 -8.38 -6.42
N GLY A 184 -3.78 -8.17 -5.54
CA GLY A 184 -2.57 -7.41 -5.80
C GLY A 184 -2.70 -5.90 -5.63
N HIS A 185 -3.82 -5.36 -5.12
CA HIS A 185 -3.96 -3.91 -4.92
C HIS A 185 -3.27 -3.44 -3.65
N ILE A 186 -2.52 -2.34 -3.75
CA ILE A 186 -1.86 -1.68 -2.63
C ILE A 186 -2.43 -0.27 -2.50
N THR A 187 -3.02 0.04 -1.37
CA THR A 187 -3.75 1.30 -1.11
C THR A 187 -3.05 2.11 -0.01
N PRO A 188 -3.30 3.43 0.12
CA PRO A 188 -2.77 4.21 1.23
C PRO A 188 -3.11 3.61 2.61
N GLY A 189 -4.33 3.06 2.76
CA GLY A 189 -4.76 2.40 3.99
C GLY A 189 -4.04 1.09 4.25
N SER A 190 -3.78 0.27 3.23
CA SER A 190 -3.02 -0.98 3.42
C SER A 190 -1.54 -0.71 3.67
N ILE A 191 -0.97 0.32 3.07
CA ILE A 191 0.39 0.80 3.39
C ILE A 191 0.48 1.21 4.85
N TYR A 192 -0.43 2.05 5.34
CA TYR A 192 -0.46 2.43 6.76
C TYR A 192 -0.56 1.20 7.67
N SER A 193 -1.48 0.28 7.38
CA SER A 193 -1.65 -0.95 8.17
C SER A 193 -0.39 -1.82 8.16
N TYR A 194 0.33 -1.89 7.05
CA TYR A 194 1.58 -2.65 6.95
C TYR A 194 2.69 -2.03 7.80
N ILE A 195 2.88 -0.71 7.68
CA ILE A 195 3.89 0.02 8.45
C ILE A 195 3.59 -0.05 9.95
N ASP A 196 2.33 0.13 10.36
CA ASP A 196 1.90 0.04 11.77
C ASP A 196 2.21 -1.33 12.41
N GLN A 197 2.05 -2.41 11.64
CA GLN A 197 2.34 -3.79 12.08
C GLN A 197 3.83 -4.09 12.23
N ALA A 198 4.68 -3.39 11.47
CA ALA A 198 6.14 -3.57 11.52
C ALA A 198 6.79 -2.86 12.72
N LEU A 199 6.06 -2.00 13.42
CA LEU A 199 6.57 -1.16 14.51
C LEU A 199 6.24 -1.77 15.88
N GLY A 200 7.20 -1.75 16.80
CA GLY A 200 7.04 -2.24 18.17
C GLY A 200 6.25 -1.28 19.07
N PRO A 201 5.84 -1.68 20.29
CA PRO A 201 4.97 -0.87 21.17
C PRO A 201 5.53 0.50 21.58
N TRP A 202 6.86 0.67 21.50
CA TRP A 202 7.56 1.91 21.88
C TRP A 202 7.93 2.78 20.67
N ASP A 203 7.73 2.27 19.46
CA ASP A 203 8.06 2.98 18.23
C ASP A 203 6.95 3.98 17.87
N GLN A 204 7.34 5.15 17.38
CA GLN A 204 6.39 6.15 16.91
C GLN A 204 5.66 5.67 15.65
N ARG A 205 4.34 5.88 15.64
CA ARG A 205 3.43 5.41 14.57
C ARG A 205 3.17 6.48 13.54
N PRO A 206 3.21 6.18 12.23
CA PRO A 206 2.93 7.16 11.20
C PRO A 206 1.53 7.75 11.39
N VAL A 207 1.29 8.92 10.84
CA VAL A 207 -0.06 9.51 10.87
C VAL A 207 -0.70 9.31 9.51
N PHE A 208 -1.86 8.66 9.52
CA PHE A 208 -2.68 8.49 8.33
C PHE A 208 -4.01 9.22 8.49
N LYS A 209 -4.27 10.18 7.61
CA LYS A 209 -5.51 10.96 7.57
C LYS A 209 -6.07 10.96 6.17
N THR A 210 -7.37 10.78 6.03
CA THR A 210 -8.00 10.68 4.72
C THR A 210 -9.44 11.14 4.78
N ASN A 211 -9.91 11.75 3.70
CA ASN A 211 -11.32 12.05 3.47
C ASN A 211 -11.70 11.50 2.08
N ILE A 212 -11.87 10.19 1.98
CA ILE A 212 -12.19 9.50 0.73
C ILE A 212 -13.39 8.58 0.93
N THR A 213 -14.17 8.41 -0.12
CA THR A 213 -15.29 7.44 -0.14
C THR A 213 -14.82 6.04 -0.53
N ARG A 214 -13.68 5.93 -1.23
CA ARG A 214 -13.08 4.65 -1.63
C ARG A 214 -11.56 4.80 -1.79
N PHE A 215 -10.82 3.78 -1.40
CA PHE A 215 -9.38 3.69 -1.68
C PHE A 215 -9.09 3.44 -3.16
N THR A 216 -8.23 4.28 -3.74
CA THR A 216 -7.56 4.02 -5.01
C THR A 216 -6.23 3.30 -4.76
N SER A 217 -5.96 2.25 -5.54
CA SER A 217 -4.70 1.51 -5.47
C SER A 217 -3.56 2.40 -5.94
N LEU A 218 -2.54 2.66 -5.12
CA LEU A 218 -1.33 3.37 -5.52
C LEU A 218 -0.47 2.53 -6.47
N ARG A 219 -0.40 1.23 -6.24
CA ARG A 219 0.32 0.29 -7.10
C ARG A 219 -0.42 -1.03 -7.14
N THR A 220 -0.30 -1.77 -8.24
CA THR A 220 -0.78 -3.15 -8.31
C THR A 220 0.39 -4.09 -8.52
N VAL A 221 0.38 -5.23 -7.83
CA VAL A 221 1.33 -6.33 -8.00
C VAL A 221 0.63 -7.57 -8.54
N ASN A 222 1.41 -8.60 -8.88
CA ASN A 222 0.83 -9.87 -9.29
C ASN A 222 -0.10 -10.40 -8.17
N PRO A 223 -1.36 -10.74 -8.50
CA PRO A 223 -2.30 -11.21 -7.50
C PRO A 223 -1.82 -12.53 -6.92
N GLN A 224 -1.93 -12.68 -5.60
CA GLN A 224 -1.59 -13.94 -4.93
C GLN A 224 -2.50 -15.08 -5.41
N VAL A 225 -3.75 -14.76 -5.76
CA VAL A 225 -4.66 -15.67 -6.44
C VAL A 225 -5.18 -15.01 -7.72
N PRO A 226 -4.90 -15.59 -8.90
CA PRO A 226 -5.46 -15.13 -10.17
C PRO A 226 -6.97 -14.93 -10.11
N SER A 227 -7.46 -13.86 -10.74
CA SER A 227 -8.87 -13.47 -10.65
C SER A 227 -9.82 -14.48 -11.29
N ASP A 228 -9.37 -15.21 -12.32
CA ASP A 228 -10.09 -16.33 -12.92
C ASP A 228 -10.25 -17.52 -11.94
N ILE A 229 -9.27 -17.74 -11.06
CA ILE A 229 -9.37 -18.72 -9.98
C ILE A 229 -10.32 -18.23 -8.89
N LEU A 230 -10.19 -16.98 -8.44
CA LEU A 230 -11.11 -16.40 -7.44
C LEU A 230 -12.58 -16.48 -7.89
N ARG A 231 -12.86 -16.22 -9.17
CA ARG A 231 -14.22 -16.29 -9.73
C ARG A 231 -14.84 -17.69 -9.66
N LYS A 232 -14.03 -18.75 -9.57
CA LYS A 232 -14.53 -20.13 -9.43
C LYS A 232 -14.97 -20.46 -7.99
N LEU A 233 -14.76 -19.57 -7.01
CA LEU A 233 -15.27 -19.75 -5.65
C LEU A 233 -16.78 -20.08 -5.62
N THR A 234 -17.59 -19.42 -6.46
CA THR A 234 -19.04 -19.69 -6.55
C THR A 234 -19.38 -20.94 -7.35
N LYS A 235 -18.44 -21.49 -8.12
CA LYS A 235 -18.56 -22.81 -8.76
C LYS A 235 -18.29 -23.92 -7.73
N TYR A 236 -17.33 -23.72 -6.84
CA TYR A 236 -16.97 -24.70 -5.82
C TYR A 236 -17.88 -24.66 -4.60
N PHE A 237 -18.33 -23.47 -4.20
CA PHE A 237 -19.19 -23.28 -3.04
C PHE A 237 -20.50 -22.62 -3.46
N GLU A 238 -21.57 -23.41 -3.55
CA GLU A 238 -22.92 -22.97 -3.97
C GLU A 238 -23.44 -21.86 -3.03
N THR A 239 -23.21 -22.04 -1.73
CA THR A 239 -23.47 -21.03 -0.69
C THR A 239 -22.20 -20.72 0.09
N ALA A 240 -22.21 -19.58 0.77
CA ALA A 240 -21.12 -19.18 1.65
C ALA A 240 -20.79 -20.28 2.68
N GLU A 241 -21.80 -20.90 3.30
CA GLU A 241 -21.59 -21.93 4.33
C GLU A 241 -21.43 -23.35 3.77
N SER A 242 -21.53 -23.54 2.46
CA SER A 242 -21.40 -24.87 1.85
C SER A 242 -20.03 -25.49 2.14
N LYS A 243 -20.01 -26.80 2.34
CA LYS A 243 -18.78 -27.60 2.43
C LYS A 243 -18.50 -28.20 1.07
N PHE A 244 -17.25 -28.18 0.65
CA PHE A 244 -16.82 -28.88 -0.56
C PHE A 244 -16.14 -30.18 -0.13
N GLU A 245 -16.79 -31.31 -0.42
CA GLU A 245 -16.29 -32.65 -0.12
C GLU A 245 -15.13 -32.99 -1.07
N LEU A 246 -14.02 -33.44 -0.50
CA LEU A 246 -12.84 -33.90 -1.23
C LEU A 246 -12.73 -35.42 -1.08
N ASP A 247 -12.00 -36.03 -1.99
CA ASP A 247 -11.66 -37.45 -1.97
C ASP A 247 -10.25 -37.64 -2.59
N PRO A 248 -9.64 -38.84 -2.53
CA PRO A 248 -8.29 -39.06 -3.06
C PRO A 248 -8.17 -38.79 -4.57
N SER A 249 -9.27 -38.63 -5.31
CA SER A 249 -9.23 -38.34 -6.75
C SER A 249 -8.86 -36.89 -7.10
N PHE A 250 -8.75 -36.04 -6.09
CA PHE A 250 -8.34 -34.64 -6.21
C PHE A 250 -6.81 -34.46 -6.26
N GLU A 251 -6.03 -35.49 -5.93
CA GLU A 251 -4.58 -35.39 -5.88
C GLU A 251 -3.93 -35.96 -7.15
N PHE A 252 -2.99 -35.22 -7.76
CA PHE A 252 -2.37 -35.65 -9.02
C PHE A 252 -1.35 -36.77 -8.81
N THR A 253 -0.84 -36.94 -7.59
CA THR A 253 0.09 -38.04 -7.26
C THR A 253 -0.61 -39.37 -7.05
N ASN A 254 -1.95 -39.39 -7.02
CA ASN A 254 -2.75 -40.63 -7.03
C ASN A 254 -2.91 -41.14 -8.47
N ASP A 255 -1.76 -41.27 -9.17
CA ASP A 255 -1.61 -41.62 -10.58
C ASP A 255 -1.00 -43.03 -10.71
N PRO A 256 -1.59 -43.95 -11.51
CA PRO A 256 -1.07 -45.30 -11.74
C PRO A 256 0.40 -45.42 -12.18
N GLU A 257 1.01 -44.34 -12.70
CA GLU A 257 2.41 -44.33 -13.18
C GLU A 257 3.44 -44.01 -12.07
N ILE A 258 3.01 -43.54 -10.91
CA ILE A 258 3.88 -43.23 -9.76
C ILE A 258 3.77 -44.39 -8.76
N GLU A 259 4.90 -44.96 -8.31
CA GLU A 259 4.88 -46.03 -7.31
C GLU A 259 4.39 -45.46 -5.95
N HIS A 260 3.07 -45.49 -5.77
CA HIS A 260 2.34 -45.01 -4.61
C HIS A 260 1.36 -46.09 -4.18
N LYS A 261 1.13 -46.22 -2.86
CA LYS A 261 0.08 -47.10 -2.35
C LYS A 261 -1.27 -46.42 -2.59
N TYR A 262 -2.00 -46.89 -3.61
CA TYR A 262 -3.26 -46.32 -4.04
C TYR A 262 -4.38 -46.47 -3.01
N VAL A 263 -5.27 -45.48 -2.98
CA VAL A 263 -6.50 -45.47 -2.16
C VAL A 263 -7.66 -45.01 -3.05
N GLU A 264 -8.73 -45.79 -3.12
CA GLU A 264 -9.94 -45.43 -3.87
C GLU A 264 -10.73 -44.32 -3.16
N PRO A 265 -11.38 -43.38 -3.89
CA PRO A 265 -11.40 -43.21 -5.36
C PRO A 265 -10.10 -42.63 -6.00
N TYR A 266 -9.75 -43.10 -7.20
CA TYR A 266 -8.54 -42.71 -7.95
C TYR A 266 -8.62 -41.34 -8.62
N ALA A 267 -7.48 -40.68 -8.85
CA ALA A 267 -7.36 -39.36 -9.50
C ALA A 267 -8.20 -39.19 -10.77
N SER A 268 -8.82 -38.02 -10.91
CA SER A 268 -9.41 -37.58 -12.18
C SER A 268 -8.95 -36.17 -12.55
N ASP A 269 -8.67 -35.93 -13.83
CA ASP A 269 -8.10 -34.67 -14.32
C ASP A 269 -8.92 -33.43 -13.91
N GLU A 270 -10.26 -33.55 -13.95
CA GLU A 270 -11.16 -32.46 -13.56
C GLU A 270 -11.01 -32.13 -12.08
N LYS A 271 -11.04 -33.14 -11.20
CA LYS A 271 -10.95 -32.93 -9.75
C LYS A 271 -9.55 -32.50 -9.32
N VAL A 272 -8.51 -33.03 -9.95
CA VAL A 272 -7.13 -32.57 -9.76
C VAL A 272 -6.98 -31.08 -10.08
N THR A 273 -7.60 -30.62 -11.17
CA THR A 273 -7.59 -29.19 -11.52
C THR A 273 -8.27 -28.36 -10.44
N ILE A 274 -9.44 -28.79 -9.96
CA ILE A 274 -10.15 -28.11 -8.86
C ILE A 274 -9.29 -28.08 -7.60
N PHE A 275 -8.63 -29.17 -7.23
CA PHE A 275 -7.82 -29.22 -6.02
C PHE A 275 -6.61 -28.30 -6.07
N LYS A 276 -5.92 -28.24 -7.22
CA LYS A 276 -4.82 -27.28 -7.42
C LYS A 276 -5.29 -25.84 -7.21
N GLU A 277 -6.52 -25.52 -7.57
CA GLU A 277 -7.12 -24.21 -7.32
C GLU A 277 -7.50 -24.02 -5.85
N LEU A 278 -8.11 -25.02 -5.21
CA LEU A 278 -8.42 -24.99 -3.77
C LEU A 278 -7.16 -24.89 -2.92
N GLN A 279 -6.06 -25.54 -3.31
CA GLN A 279 -4.76 -25.43 -2.65
C GLN A 279 -4.17 -24.01 -2.78
N LYS A 280 -4.32 -23.34 -3.93
CA LYS A 280 -3.95 -21.92 -4.09
C LYS A 280 -4.80 -21.00 -3.22
N LEU A 281 -6.09 -21.29 -3.08
CA LEU A 281 -6.98 -20.55 -2.19
C LEU A 281 -6.62 -20.80 -0.71
N ALA A 282 -6.25 -22.03 -0.36
CA ALA A 282 -5.81 -22.39 0.99
C ALA A 282 -4.44 -21.78 1.35
N SER A 283 -3.51 -21.68 0.40
CA SER A 283 -2.17 -21.10 0.64
C SER A 283 -2.22 -19.60 1.00
N VAL A 284 -3.31 -18.91 0.65
CA VAL A 284 -3.56 -17.51 1.04
C VAL A 284 -4.61 -17.37 2.15
N GLY A 285 -5.00 -18.48 2.78
CA GLY A 285 -5.92 -18.49 3.92
C GLY A 285 -7.38 -18.19 3.57
N LEU A 286 -7.80 -18.28 2.30
CA LEU A 286 -9.23 -18.15 1.93
C LEU A 286 -10.04 -19.40 2.29
N ILE A 287 -9.40 -20.56 2.21
CA ILE A 287 -9.99 -21.86 2.51
C ILE A 287 -9.15 -22.54 3.57
N VAL A 288 -9.80 -23.32 4.42
CA VAL A 288 -9.16 -24.18 5.41
C VAL A 288 -9.76 -25.59 5.33
N PRO A 289 -8.95 -26.65 5.48
CA PRO A 289 -9.47 -28.00 5.67
C PRO A 289 -10.35 -28.09 6.94
N VAL A 290 -11.31 -29.01 6.93
CA VAL A 290 -12.19 -29.34 8.06
C VAL A 290 -11.79 -30.70 8.59
N ASP A 291 -11.63 -30.80 9.92
CA ASP A 291 -11.20 -32.01 10.63
C ASP A 291 -9.81 -32.55 10.20
N GLU A 292 -9.01 -31.73 9.52
CA GLU A 292 -7.65 -32.03 9.08
C GLU A 292 -6.75 -30.79 9.13
N GLN A 293 -5.43 -31.02 9.21
CA GLN A 293 -4.45 -29.95 9.30
C GLN A 293 -4.04 -29.38 7.93
N HIS A 294 -4.03 -30.21 6.89
CA HIS A 294 -3.58 -29.82 5.56
C HIS A 294 -4.61 -30.24 4.50
N MET A 295 -4.72 -29.45 3.42
CA MET A 295 -5.62 -29.75 2.29
C MET A 295 -5.35 -31.15 1.73
N TYR A 296 -4.08 -31.56 1.63
CA TYR A 296 -3.69 -32.91 1.20
C TYR A 296 -4.38 -34.00 2.01
N PHE A 297 -4.29 -33.94 3.35
CA PHE A 297 -4.95 -34.92 4.22
C PHE A 297 -6.47 -34.83 4.14
N ALA A 298 -7.01 -33.62 3.96
CA ALA A 298 -8.44 -33.47 3.73
C ALA A 298 -8.90 -34.20 2.46
N ALA A 299 -8.13 -34.18 1.38
CA ALA A 299 -8.44 -34.99 0.19
C ALA A 299 -8.24 -36.49 0.44
N MET A 300 -7.07 -36.89 0.93
CA MET A 300 -6.73 -38.31 1.10
C MET A 300 -7.60 -39.05 2.13
N ASN A 301 -8.07 -38.35 3.16
CA ASN A 301 -8.93 -38.91 4.21
C ASN A 301 -10.43 -38.64 3.96
N SER A 302 -10.79 -38.23 2.74
CA SER A 302 -12.16 -37.93 2.31
C SER A 302 -12.90 -37.00 3.28
N LYS A 303 -12.24 -35.90 3.63
CA LYS A 303 -12.77 -34.81 4.44
C LYS A 303 -13.15 -33.64 3.55
N SER A 304 -13.65 -32.57 4.16
CA SER A 304 -14.07 -31.37 3.46
C SER A 304 -13.12 -30.21 3.70
N CYS A 305 -13.32 -29.14 2.93
CA CYS A 305 -12.76 -27.83 3.20
C CYS A 305 -13.88 -26.79 3.25
N ARG A 306 -13.60 -25.64 3.87
CA ARG A 306 -14.57 -24.54 4.00
C ARG A 306 -13.89 -23.19 3.85
N LEU A 307 -14.68 -22.16 3.54
CA LEU A 307 -14.22 -20.79 3.56
C LEU A 307 -13.84 -20.35 4.99
N THR A 308 -12.77 -19.55 5.09
CA THR A 308 -12.43 -18.78 6.29
C THR A 308 -13.24 -17.48 6.33
N ALA A 309 -13.10 -16.67 7.39
CA ALA A 309 -13.66 -15.31 7.43
C ALA A 309 -13.23 -14.46 6.22
N LEU A 310 -11.96 -14.56 5.83
CA LEU A 310 -11.43 -13.91 4.64
C LEU A 310 -12.04 -14.54 3.36
N GLY A 311 -12.15 -15.87 3.32
CA GLY A 311 -12.87 -16.62 2.30
C GLY A 311 -14.28 -16.10 2.03
N PHE A 312 -15.07 -15.94 3.09
CA PHE A 312 -16.43 -15.41 3.04
C PHE A 312 -16.49 -14.00 2.43
N HIS A 313 -15.56 -13.13 2.79
CA HIS A 313 -15.48 -11.78 2.22
C HIS A 313 -15.27 -11.83 0.71
N TYR A 314 -14.28 -12.60 0.23
CA TYR A 314 -14.00 -12.71 -1.20
C TYR A 314 -15.10 -13.42 -1.98
N TRP A 315 -15.74 -14.45 -1.41
CA TRP A 315 -16.89 -15.11 -2.02
C TRP A 315 -18.06 -14.12 -2.24
N ARG A 316 -18.33 -13.22 -1.27
CA ARG A 316 -19.35 -12.16 -1.44
C ARG A 316 -18.99 -11.18 -2.56
N LEU A 317 -17.71 -10.78 -2.64
CA LEU A 317 -17.25 -9.90 -3.72
C LEU A 317 -17.47 -10.55 -5.11
N VAL A 318 -17.19 -11.84 -5.26
CA VAL A 318 -17.45 -12.58 -6.51
C VAL A 318 -18.95 -12.67 -6.80
N LYS A 319 -19.76 -13.07 -5.80
CA LYS A 319 -21.22 -13.19 -5.94
C LYS A 319 -21.88 -11.88 -6.36
N ASP A 320 -21.42 -10.77 -5.81
CA ASP A 320 -21.92 -9.43 -6.12
C ASP A 320 -21.29 -8.84 -7.39
N LYS A 321 -20.51 -9.64 -8.15
CA LYS A 321 -19.81 -9.22 -9.38
C LYS A 321 -18.90 -8.02 -9.20
N ARG A 322 -18.27 -7.91 -8.03
CA ARG A 322 -17.33 -6.82 -7.70
C ARG A 322 -15.89 -7.13 -8.11
N ILE A 323 -15.60 -8.39 -8.43
CA ILE A 323 -14.30 -8.90 -8.89
C ILE A 323 -14.47 -9.94 -10.01
#